data_AF-A0A075G5V0-F1
#
_entry.id   AF-A0A075G5V0-F1
#
_cell.length_a   1.000
_cell.length_b   1.000
_cell.length_c   1.000
_cell.angle_alpha   90.00
_cell.angle_beta   90.00
_cell.angle_gamma   90.00
#
_symmetry.space_group_name_H-M   'P 1'
#
loop_
_entity.id
_entity.type
_entity.pdbx_description
1 polymer ?
#
loop_
_entity_poly.entity_id
_entity_poly.type
_entity_poly.pdbx_seq_one_letter_code
_entity_poly.pdbx_strand_id
1 'polypeptide(L)'
;MGIPDRPFWVAVQLPEEGYIVVHDKLERGWLPGAKVILAYSDSAGLTINNGERIVISNLDVETLAIEAYSVWGLKGSQDPPATTDGFLNLEVISGDPTEGPLHMFPFMVVGALGCVVVFLLVSKKRN
;
A
#
# COMPACT_ATOMS: atom_id res chain seq x y z
N MET A 1 24.79 0.40 -26.17
CA MET A 1 23.99 1.44 -25.51
C MET A 1 23.32 0.77 -24.32
N GLY A 2 23.92 0.89 -23.14
CA GLY A 2 23.46 0.19 -21.94
C GLY A 2 22.11 0.72 -21.51
N ILE A 3 21.20 -0.17 -21.12
CA ILE A 3 19.94 0.19 -20.47
C ILE A 3 20.31 1.10 -19.29
N PRO A 4 19.66 2.28 -19.11
CA PRO A 4 19.90 3.09 -17.92
C PRO A 4 19.67 2.18 -16.71
N ASP A 5 20.67 2.05 -15.85
CA ASP A 5 20.46 1.36 -14.58
C ASP A 5 19.31 2.07 -13.89
N ARG A 6 18.25 1.31 -13.59
CA ARG A 6 16.99 1.81 -13.05
C ARG A 6 17.06 1.68 -11.54
N PRO A 7 17.70 2.60 -10.80
CA PRO A 7 17.86 2.45 -9.37
C PRO A 7 16.49 2.50 -8.71
N PHE A 8 16.33 1.68 -7.68
CA PHE A 8 15.19 1.73 -6.79
C PHE A 8 15.72 1.78 -5.36
N TRP A 9 15.33 2.81 -4.65
CA TRP A 9 15.71 2.99 -3.26
C TRP A 9 14.47 3.35 -2.45
N VAL A 10 14.48 2.92 -1.20
CA VAL A 10 13.43 3.21 -0.24
C VAL A 10 14.10 3.71 1.01
N ALA A 11 13.57 4.82 1.51
CA ALA A 11 13.90 5.34 2.81
C ALA A 11 12.64 5.46 3.65
N VAL A 12 12.82 5.32 4.96
CA VAL A 12 11.78 5.49 5.96
C VAL A 12 12.30 6.46 7.02
N GLN A 13 11.38 7.23 7.61
CA GLN A 13 11.69 8.10 8.73
C GLN A 13 11.05 7.51 9.98
N LEU A 14 11.88 7.06 10.93
CA LEU A 14 11.42 6.59 12.22
C LEU A 14 11.47 7.73 13.24
N PRO A 15 10.51 7.81 14.19
CA PRO A 15 10.47 8.87 15.19
C PRO A 15 11.75 8.97 16.03
N GLU A 16 12.35 7.82 16.39
CA GLU A 16 13.53 7.76 17.25
C GLU A 16 14.86 7.74 16.47
N GLU A 17 14.88 7.08 15.31
CA GLU A 17 16.13 6.76 14.59
C GLU A 17 16.39 7.71 13.41
N GLY A 18 15.42 8.54 13.05
CA GLY A 18 15.52 9.51 11.96
C GLY A 18 15.37 8.87 10.58
N TYR A 19 15.97 9.52 9.56
CA TYR A 19 15.83 9.12 8.17
C TYR A 19 16.84 8.00 7.81
N ILE A 20 16.33 6.83 7.43
CA ILE A 20 17.14 5.64 7.16
C ILE A 20 16.79 5.08 5.79
N VAL A 21 17.83 4.82 4.98
CA VAL A 21 17.69 4.09 3.71
C VAL A 21 17.63 2.60 4.01
N VAL A 22 16.46 2.00 3.83
CA VAL A 22 16.19 0.57 4.11
C VAL A 22 16.40 -0.32 2.90
N HIS A 23 16.36 0.26 1.70
CA HIS A 23 16.66 -0.47 0.47
C HIS A 23 17.40 0.43 -0.50
N ASP A 24 18.52 -0.09 -1.00
CA ASP A 24 19.35 0.50 -2.03
C ASP A 24 19.62 -0.63 -3.02
N LYS A 25 18.96 -0.61 -4.19
CA LYS A 25 19.36 -1.45 -5.31
C LYS A 25 19.50 -0.60 -6.56
N LEU A 26 20.76 -0.37 -6.92
CA LEU A 26 21.14 0.52 -8.03
C LEU A 26 21.06 -0.16 -9.39
N GLU A 27 21.14 -1.50 -9.46
CA GLU A 27 21.06 -2.28 -10.70
C GLU A 27 19.71 -3.00 -10.83
N ARG A 28 19.01 -2.78 -11.96
CA ARG A 28 17.67 -3.35 -12.24
C ARG A 28 16.70 -3.21 -11.05
N GLY A 29 16.68 -2.02 -10.45
CA GLY A 29 15.92 -1.73 -9.24
C GLY A 29 14.41 -1.69 -9.48
N TRP A 30 13.94 -1.15 -10.60
CA TRP A 30 12.50 -1.16 -10.95
C TRP A 30 12.24 -1.50 -12.42
N LEU A 31 11.10 -2.15 -12.67
CA LEU A 31 10.69 -2.64 -13.99
C LEU A 31 9.67 -1.69 -14.66
N PRO A 32 9.90 -1.19 -15.89
CA PRO A 32 8.92 -0.39 -16.61
C PRO A 32 7.67 -1.19 -16.92
N GLY A 33 6.52 -0.56 -16.74
CA GLY A 33 5.21 -1.19 -16.92
C GLY A 33 4.77 -2.06 -15.75
N ALA A 34 5.64 -2.31 -14.76
CA ALA A 34 5.24 -2.96 -13.52
C ALA A 34 4.81 -1.91 -12.47
N LYS A 35 3.81 -2.26 -11.66
CA LYS A 35 3.35 -1.41 -10.55
C LYS A 35 4.27 -1.61 -9.35
N VAL A 36 4.71 -0.50 -8.74
CA VAL A 36 5.30 -0.51 -7.39
C VAL A 36 4.14 -0.55 -6.40
N ILE A 37 4.18 -1.50 -5.46
CA ILE A 37 3.11 -1.70 -4.48
C ILE A 37 3.69 -1.49 -3.09
N LEU A 38 3.06 -0.59 -2.33
CA LEU A 38 3.30 -0.39 -0.91
C LEU A 38 2.08 -0.90 -0.15
N ALA A 39 2.29 -1.85 0.75
CA ALA A 39 1.24 -2.43 1.58
C ALA A 39 1.65 -2.36 3.04
N TYR A 40 0.73 -1.94 3.90
CA TYR A 40 0.95 -1.84 5.34
C TYR A 40 -0.23 -2.43 6.09
N SER A 41 0.06 -3.16 7.16
CA SER A 41 -0.92 -3.51 8.18
C SER A 41 -0.24 -3.63 9.55
N ASP A 42 -0.98 -3.36 10.61
CA ASP A 42 -0.48 -3.45 11.99
C ASP A 42 0.02 -4.86 12.33
N SER A 43 -0.49 -5.90 11.67
CA SER A 43 -0.12 -7.30 11.92
C SER A 43 1.02 -7.82 11.03
N ALA A 44 1.24 -7.23 9.85
CA ALA A 44 2.22 -7.71 8.87
C ALA A 44 3.34 -6.71 8.58
N GLY A 45 3.28 -5.49 9.12
CA GLY A 45 4.23 -4.42 8.88
C GLY A 45 4.19 -3.87 7.45
N LEU A 46 5.16 -3.01 7.12
CA LEU A 46 5.34 -2.46 5.77
C LEU A 46 6.00 -3.48 4.84
N THR A 47 5.38 -3.68 3.69
CA THR A 47 5.89 -4.50 2.58
C THR A 47 5.92 -3.66 1.30
N ILE A 48 7.04 -3.70 0.59
CA ILE A 48 7.24 -2.96 -0.66
C ILE A 48 7.67 -3.92 -1.76
N ASN A 49 7.00 -3.82 -2.90
CA ASN A 49 7.30 -4.58 -4.11
C ASN A 49 7.71 -3.62 -5.24
N ASN A 50 8.80 -3.92 -5.92
CA ASN A 50 9.37 -3.09 -7.00
C ASN A 50 8.84 -3.43 -8.40
N GLY A 51 7.76 -4.21 -8.48
CA GLY A 51 7.17 -4.76 -9.70
C GLY A 51 7.75 -6.12 -10.14
N GLU A 52 8.88 -6.54 -9.60
CA GLU A 52 9.53 -7.83 -9.89
C GLU A 52 9.46 -8.78 -8.69
N ARG A 53 9.74 -8.26 -7.49
CA ARG A 53 9.79 -9.01 -6.24
C ARG A 53 9.51 -8.11 -5.05
N ILE A 54 9.25 -8.73 -3.92
CA ILE A 54 9.24 -8.05 -2.62
C ILE A 54 10.68 -7.63 -2.30
N VAL A 55 10.89 -6.35 -2.06
CA VAL A 55 12.20 -5.75 -1.73
C VAL A 55 12.31 -5.38 -0.25
N ILE A 56 11.18 -5.13 0.39
CA ILE A 56 11.05 -4.94 1.84
C ILE A 56 9.87 -5.78 2.31
N SER A 57 10.04 -6.51 3.39
CA SER A 57 9.01 -7.35 3.99
C SER A 57 9.01 -7.17 5.50
N ASN A 58 7.82 -7.06 6.10
CA ASN A 58 7.63 -7.02 7.55
C ASN A 58 8.47 -5.94 8.25
N LEU A 59 8.66 -4.78 7.60
CA LEU A 59 9.32 -3.66 8.25
C LEU A 59 8.36 -3.04 9.26
N ASP A 60 8.73 -3.07 10.53
CA ASP A 60 7.94 -2.45 11.59
C ASP A 60 8.07 -0.94 11.50
N VAL A 61 6.97 -0.30 11.13
CA VAL A 61 6.81 1.15 11.13
C VAL A 61 5.54 1.41 11.92
N GLU A 62 5.66 1.97 13.12
CA GLU A 62 4.54 2.12 14.07
C GLU A 62 3.28 2.70 13.41
N THR A 63 3.46 3.66 12.51
CA THR A 63 2.39 4.23 11.69
C THR A 63 2.92 4.58 10.32
N LEU A 64 2.25 4.11 9.26
CA LEU A 64 2.60 4.50 7.90
C LEU A 64 1.91 5.82 7.52
N ALA A 65 2.71 6.86 7.27
CA ALA A 65 2.28 8.08 6.61
C ALA A 65 3.18 8.34 5.39
N ILE A 66 2.59 8.43 4.19
CA ILE A 66 3.33 8.78 2.98
C ILE A 66 3.49 10.29 2.95
N GLU A 67 4.71 10.79 3.18
CA GLU A 67 5.01 12.22 3.15
C GLU A 67 5.24 12.74 1.72
N ALA A 68 6.05 12.02 0.93
CA ALA A 68 6.37 12.39 -0.43
C ALA A 68 6.68 11.17 -1.29
N TYR A 69 6.37 11.25 -2.58
CA TYR A 69 6.95 10.40 -3.60
C TYR A 69 7.70 11.29 -4.58
N SER A 70 8.74 10.76 -5.21
CA SER A 70 9.48 11.53 -6.20
C SER A 70 10.08 10.62 -7.26
N VAL A 71 9.93 11.02 -8.53
CA VAL A 71 10.54 10.34 -9.68
C VAL A 71 11.64 11.25 -10.18
N TRP A 72 12.89 10.85 -9.96
CA TRP A 72 14.05 11.63 -10.36
C TRP A 72 14.64 11.02 -11.62
N GLY A 73 14.86 11.86 -12.63
CA GLY A 73 15.83 11.61 -13.68
C GLY A 73 17.11 12.35 -13.35
N LEU A 74 18.25 11.70 -13.58
CA LEU A 74 19.64 12.20 -13.46
C LEU A 74 20.24 12.11 -12.05
N LYS A 75 21.30 11.30 -11.93
CA LYS A 75 22.15 11.20 -10.73
C LYS A 75 23.55 11.79 -11.00
N GLY A 76 23.95 11.91 -12.27
CA GLY A 76 25.21 12.48 -12.72
C GLY A 76 25.04 13.72 -13.62
N SER A 77 26.02 14.62 -13.59
CA SER A 77 26.05 15.85 -14.41
C SER A 77 26.06 15.60 -15.93
N GLN A 78 26.30 14.37 -16.38
CA GLN A 78 26.40 13.98 -17.79
C GLN A 78 25.22 13.10 -18.25
N ASP A 79 24.23 12.88 -17.39
CA ASP A 79 23.08 12.05 -17.75
C ASP A 79 22.18 12.78 -18.78
N PRO A 80 21.61 12.07 -19.78
CA PRO A 80 20.72 12.67 -20.78
C PRO A 80 19.47 13.26 -20.10
N PRO A 81 18.95 14.42 -20.54
CA PRO A 81 17.89 15.15 -19.83
C PRO A 81 16.76 14.24 -19.34
N ALA A 82 16.34 14.42 -18.08
CA ALA A 82 15.25 13.68 -17.47
C ALA A 82 14.02 13.69 -18.40
N THR A 83 13.35 12.55 -18.51
CA THR A 83 12.08 12.42 -19.26
C THR A 83 11.16 13.57 -18.86
N THR A 84 10.88 14.46 -19.81
CA THR A 84 10.13 15.71 -19.61
C THR A 84 8.62 15.49 -19.50
N ASP A 85 8.14 14.26 -19.66
CA ASP A 85 6.72 13.93 -19.67
C ASP A 85 6.47 12.46 -19.28
N GLY A 86 5.46 12.22 -18.43
CA GLY A 86 5.12 10.90 -17.92
C GLY A 86 3.91 10.94 -16.98
N PHE A 87 3.09 9.90 -16.99
CA PHE A 87 1.93 9.78 -16.12
C PHE A 87 2.27 8.96 -14.88
N LEU A 88 2.08 9.54 -13.70
CA LEU A 88 2.02 8.78 -12.46
C LEU A 88 0.56 8.38 -12.18
N ASN A 89 0.31 7.08 -12.11
CA ASN A 89 -0.96 6.54 -11.65
C ASN A 89 -0.79 6.06 -10.22
N LEU A 90 -1.35 6.80 -9.27
CA LEU A 90 -1.38 6.44 -7.86
C LEU A 90 -2.77 5.89 -7.51
N GLU A 91 -2.80 4.66 -7.04
CA GLU A 91 -4.02 3.94 -6.65
C GLU A 91 -3.91 3.61 -5.16
N VAL A 92 -4.75 4.27 -4.34
CA VAL A 92 -4.81 4.01 -2.90
C VAL A 92 -5.91 2.99 -2.65
N ILE A 93 -5.51 1.79 -2.26
CA ILE A 93 -6.43 0.72 -1.89
C ILE A 93 -6.45 0.69 -0.36
N SER A 94 -7.39 1.43 0.21
CA SER A 94 -7.74 1.34 1.62
C SER A 94 -8.70 0.16 1.80
N GLY A 95 -8.48 -0.70 2.78
CA GLY A 95 -9.46 -1.70 3.20
C GLY A 95 -10.62 -1.05 3.93
N ASP A 96 -11.33 -0.10 3.30
CA ASP A 96 -12.52 0.51 3.87
C ASP A 96 -13.57 -0.59 4.11
N PRO A 97 -13.95 -0.85 5.37
CA PRO A 97 -14.91 -1.89 5.69
C PRO A 97 -16.32 -1.59 5.15
N THR A 98 -16.58 -0.40 4.64
CA THR A 98 -17.83 -0.03 3.97
C THR A 98 -17.83 -0.27 2.47
N GLU A 99 -16.66 -0.35 1.83
CA GLU A 99 -16.54 -0.50 0.37
C GLU A 99 -16.52 -1.96 -0.11
N GLY A 100 -16.40 -2.92 0.83
CA GLY A 100 -16.41 -4.35 0.52
C GLY A 100 -17.68 -5.08 0.99
N PRO A 101 -18.44 -5.76 0.11
CA PRO A 101 -19.61 -6.56 0.49
C PRO A 101 -19.33 -7.59 1.59
N LEU A 102 -18.11 -8.13 1.62
CA LEU A 102 -17.63 -9.08 2.63
C LEU A 102 -17.43 -8.44 4.02
N HIS A 103 -17.01 -7.18 4.09
CA HIS A 103 -16.79 -6.49 5.37
C HIS A 103 -18.11 -6.07 6.05
N MET A 104 -19.18 -5.92 5.27
CA MET A 104 -20.54 -5.69 5.79
C MET A 104 -21.20 -6.98 6.33
N PHE A 105 -20.63 -8.16 6.04
CA PHE A 105 -21.22 -9.46 6.36
C PHE A 105 -21.57 -9.64 7.84
N PRO A 106 -20.69 -9.31 8.81
CA PRO A 106 -21.04 -9.40 10.22
C PRO A 106 -22.25 -8.55 10.59
N PHE A 107 -22.36 -7.34 10.05
CA PHE A 107 -23.49 -6.43 10.30
C PHE A 107 -24.78 -6.94 9.67
N MET A 108 -24.72 -7.50 8.45
CA MET A 108 -25.87 -8.13 7.79
C MET A 108 -26.39 -9.33 8.59
N VAL A 109 -25.50 -10.19 9.10
CA VAL A 109 -25.88 -11.34 9.93
C VAL A 109 -26.54 -10.89 11.23
N VAL A 110 -25.97 -9.89 11.92
CA VAL A 110 -26.55 -9.32 13.15
C VAL A 110 -27.92 -8.70 12.88
N GLY A 111 -28.05 -7.93 11.79
CA GLY A 111 -29.33 -7.33 11.39
C GLY A 111 -30.41 -8.38 11.09
N ALA A 112 -30.05 -9.44 10.35
CA ALA A 112 -30.97 -10.54 10.06
C ALA A 112 -31.40 -11.27 11.33
N LEU A 113 -30.47 -11.57 12.25
CA LEU A 113 -30.79 -12.20 13.53
C LEU A 113 -31.71 -11.30 14.38
N GLY A 114 -31.43 -10.00 14.43
CA GLY A 114 -32.26 -9.02 15.12
C GLY A 114 -33.70 -9.01 14.60
N CYS A 115 -33.89 -9.00 13.29
CA CYS A 115 -35.20 -9.09 12.66
C CYS A 115 -35.94 -10.38 13.05
N VAL A 116 -35.26 -11.53 13.07
CA VAL A 116 -35.84 -12.81 13.49
C VAL A 116 -36.29 -12.75 14.95
N VAL A 117 -35.45 -12.21 15.85
CA VAL A 117 -35.79 -12.10 17.28
C VAL A 117 -36.99 -11.17 17.48
N VAL A 118 -37.03 -10.01 16.82
CA VAL A 118 -38.17 -9.08 16.88
C VAL A 118 -39.44 -9.74 16.37
N PHE A 119 -39.37 -10.44 15.23
CA PHE A 119 -40.49 -11.19 14.67
C PHE A 119 -41.01 -12.25 15.66
N LEU A 120 -40.12 -13.00 16.31
CA LEU A 120 -40.48 -14.00 17.32
C LEU A 120 -41.12 -13.37 18.57
N LEU A 121 -40.61 -12.23 19.03
CA LEU A 121 -41.18 -11.53 20.19
C LEU A 121 -42.59 -10.97 19.90
N VAL A 122 -42.81 -10.40 18.71
CA VAL A 122 -44.12 -9.88 18.30
C VAL A 122 -45.13 -11.00 18.07
N SER A 123 -44.71 -12.12 17.47
CA SER A 123 -45.59 -13.28 17.22
C SER A 123 -45.94 -14.06 18.49
N LYS A 124 -45.03 -14.14 19.48
CA LYS A 124 -45.28 -14.84 20.76
C LYS A 124 -46.35 -14.17 21.63
N LYS A 125 -46.61 -12.87 21.47
CA LYS A 125 -47.63 -12.15 22.26
C LYS A 125 -49.08 -12.44 21.82
N ARG A 126 -49.29 -13.29 20.80
CA ARG A 126 -50.61 -13.57 20.19
C ARG A 126 -51.21 -14.94 20.54
N ASN A 127 -50.69 -15.64 21.55
CA ASN A 127 -51.30 -16.86 22.08
C ASN A 127 -51.55 -16.73 23.59
#